data_AF-A0A317Z999-F1
#
_entry.id   AF-A0A317Z999-F1
#
_cell.length_a   1.000
_cell.length_b   1.000
_cell.length_c   1.000
_cell.angle_alpha   90.00
_cell.angle_beta   90.00
_cell.angle_gamma   90.00
#
_symmetry.space_group_name_H-M   'P 1'
#
loop_
_entity.id
_entity.type
_entity.pdbx_description
1 polymer ?
#
loop_
_entity_poly.entity_id
_entity_poly.type
_entity_poly.pdbx_seq_one_letter_code
_entity_poly.pdbx_strand_id
1 'polypeptide(L)' 'MKNKEKYLTNFSEAKRKEATQKYNIIKPFILGKQSLSSISKSKGIALSTLYRRNKLYKEQGLTGLIHNTRVDKG' A
#
# COMPACT_ATOMS: atom_id res chain seq x y z
N MET A 1 7.77 25.39 3.96
CA MET A 1 6.59 24.70 3.38
C MET A 1 6.84 23.19 3.31
N LYS A 2 6.49 22.41 4.33
CA LYS A 2 6.73 20.95 4.35
C LYS A 2 5.45 20.23 4.78
N ASN A 3 4.63 19.82 3.81
CA ASN A 3 3.58 18.81 3.97
C ASN A 3 2.96 18.35 2.63
N LYS A 4 3.64 18.57 1.49
CA LYS A 4 3.11 18.17 0.18
C LYS A 4 2.98 16.64 0.05
N GLU A 5 3.69 15.83 0.82
CA GLU A 5 3.61 14.37 0.70
C GLU A 5 2.46 13.73 1.49
N LYS A 6 1.71 14.53 2.26
CA LYS A 6 0.63 14.01 3.12
C LYS A 6 -0.61 13.59 2.34
N TYR A 7 -0.79 14.09 1.12
CA TYR A 7 -2.00 13.87 0.31
C TYR A 7 -1.70 13.10 -0.97
N LEU A 8 -2.57 12.13 -1.28
CA LEU A 8 -2.45 11.28 -2.46
C LEU A 8 -2.46 12.09 -3.79
N THR A 9 -3.19 13.21 -3.81
CA THR A 9 -3.32 14.11 -4.96
C THR A 9 -2.00 14.76 -5.36
N ASN A 10 -1.03 14.85 -4.45
CA ASN A 10 0.27 15.44 -4.70
C ASN A 10 1.26 14.48 -5.36
N PHE A 11 0.89 13.20 -5.49
CA PHE A 11 1.66 12.22 -6.25
C PHE A 11 1.21 12.15 -7.71
N SER A 12 2.13 11.75 -8.59
CA SER A 12 1.83 11.51 -10.00
C SER A 12 0.74 10.45 -10.17
N GLU A 13 0.01 10.52 -11.27
CA GLU A 13 -1.09 9.59 -11.56
C GLU A 13 -0.64 8.13 -11.52
N ALA A 14 0.55 7.83 -12.03
CA ALA A 14 1.15 6.50 -11.96
C ALA A 14 1.28 5.98 -10.53
N LYS A 15 1.79 6.83 -9.61
CA LYS A 15 1.92 6.49 -8.18
C LYS A 15 0.56 6.32 -7.51
N ARG A 16 -0.42 7.15 -7.86
CA ARG A 16 -1.80 7.00 -7.36
C ARG A 16 -2.41 5.67 -7.80
N LYS A 17 -2.26 5.33 -9.09
CA LYS A 17 -2.76 4.07 -9.65
C LYS A 17 -2.11 2.85 -8.99
N GLU A 18 -0.80 2.90 -8.76
CA GLU A 18 -0.06 1.85 -8.05
C GLU A 18 -0.57 1.67 -6.61
N ALA A 19 -0.77 2.77 -5.87
CA ALA A 19 -1.33 2.73 -4.53
C ALA A 19 -2.73 2.10 -4.51
N THR A 20 -3.60 2.49 -5.45
CA THR A 20 -4.94 1.93 -5.60
C THR A 20 -4.89 0.44 -5.93
N GLN A 21 -3.99 -0.01 -6.81
CA GLN A 21 -3.82 -1.44 -7.11
C GLN A 21 -3.40 -2.23 -5.88
N LYS A 22 -2.44 -1.71 -5.09
CA LYS A 22 -2.01 -2.34 -3.83
C LYS A 22 -3.13 -2.35 -2.79
N TYR A 23 -3.93 -1.30 -2.71
CA TYR A 23 -5.10 -1.24 -1.85
C TYR A 23 -6.12 -2.30 -2.22
N ASN A 24 -6.44 -2.46 -3.51
CA ASN A 24 -7.40 -3.45 -3.99
C ASN A 24 -7.00 -4.89 -3.62
N ILE A 25 -5.71 -5.16 -3.43
CA ILE A 25 -5.21 -6.45 -2.96
C ILE A 25 -5.55 -6.69 -1.48
N ILE A 26 -5.38 -5.68 -0.61
CA ILE A 26 -5.63 -5.80 0.84
C ILE A 26 -7.07 -5.42 1.24
N LYS A 27 -7.84 -4.81 0.33
CA LYS A 27 -9.23 -4.37 0.54
C LYS A 27 -10.13 -5.48 1.09
N PRO A 28 -10.08 -6.74 0.60
CA PRO A 28 -10.90 -7.81 1.18
C PRO A 28 -10.60 -8.07 2.65
N PHE A 29 -9.35 -7.89 3.10
CA PHE A 29 -8.98 -8.01 4.51
C PHE A 29 -9.42 -6.81 5.34
N ILE A 30 -9.27 -5.60 4.82
CA ILE A 30 -9.74 -4.38 5.49
C ILE A 30 -11.25 -4.43 5.72
N LEU A 31 -12.00 -4.99 4.77
CA LEU A 31 -13.45 -5.17 4.86
C LEU A 31 -13.87 -6.41 5.68
N GLY A 32 -12.92 -7.14 6.28
CA GLY A 32 -13.20 -8.34 7.08
C GLY A 32 -13.69 -9.55 6.26
N LYS A 33 -13.60 -9.50 4.92
CA LYS A 33 -14.10 -10.56 4.02
C LYS A 33 -13.14 -11.72 3.83
N GLN A 34 -11.84 -11.47 3.91
CA GLN A 34 -10.80 -12.50 3.72
C GLN A 34 -9.62 -12.27 4.65
N SER A 35 -8.98 -13.34 5.13
CA SER A 35 -7.72 -13.25 5.87
C SER A 35 -6.54 -12.92 4.94
N LEU A 36 -5.48 -12.30 5.50
CA LEU A 36 -4.24 -12.07 4.74
C LEU A 36 -3.60 -13.37 4.25
N SER A 37 -3.75 -14.47 4.99
CA SER A 37 -3.26 -15.80 4.57
C SER A 37 -3.98 -16.33 3.33
N SER A 38 -5.30 -16.12 3.23
CA SER A 38 -6.09 -16.48 2.05
C SER A 38 -5.71 -15.63 0.83
N ILE A 39 -5.52 -14.32 1.03
CA ILE A 39 -5.06 -13.40 -0.03
C ILE A 39 -3.65 -13.77 -0.49
N SER A 40 -2.76 -14.16 0.44
CA SER A 40 -1.39 -14.59 0.15
C SER A 40 -1.37 -15.79 -0.81
N LYS A 41 -2.15 -16.83 -0.48
CA LYS A 41 -2.26 -18.05 -1.29
C LYS A 41 -2.88 -17.76 -2.67
N SER A 42 -3.98 -17.02 -2.72
CA SER A 42 -4.71 -16.76 -3.97
C SER A 42 -3.95 -15.87 -4.96
N LYS A 43 -3.11 -14.94 -4.48
CA LYS A 43 -2.37 -14.00 -5.33
C LYS A 43 -0.88 -14.30 -5.45
N GLY A 44 -0.37 -15.32 -4.76
CA GLY A 44 1.07 -15.63 -4.73
C GLY A 44 1.93 -14.53 -4.09
N ILE A 45 1.35 -13.71 -3.20
CA ILE A 45 2.05 -12.61 -2.53
C ILE A 45 2.50 -13.08 -1.15
N ALA A 46 3.76 -12.84 -0.78
CA ALA A 46 4.26 -13.17 0.56
C ALA A 46 3.41 -12.53 1.66
N LEU A 47 3.05 -13.33 2.67
CA LEU A 47 2.22 -12.90 3.80
C LEU A 47 2.82 -11.68 4.53
N SER A 48 4.14 -11.65 4.72
CA SER A 48 4.89 -10.53 5.29
C SER A 48 4.68 -9.22 4.52
N THR A 49 4.60 -9.29 3.19
CA THR A 49 4.34 -8.13 2.33
C THR A 49 2.93 -7.59 2.55
N LEU A 50 1.94 -8.48 2.71
CA LEU A 50 0.57 -8.09 2.98
C LEU A 50 0.42 -7.45 4.37
N TYR A 51 1.06 -8.00 5.40
CA TYR A 51 1.11 -7.39 6.73
C TYR A 51 1.76 -6.00 6.69
N ARG A 52 2.89 -5.86 5.99
CA ARG A 52 3.57 -4.56 5.83
C ARG A 52 2.65 -3.54 5.15
N ARG A 53 1.98 -3.93 4.05
CA ARG A 53 1.03 -3.06 3.34
C ARG A 53 -0.14 -2.65 4.24
N ASN A 54 -0.71 -3.59 4.99
CA ASN A 54 -1.79 -3.29 5.93
C ASN A 54 -1.35 -2.33 7.04
N LYS A 55 -0.14 -2.50 7.60
CA LYS A 55 0.44 -1.58 8.58
C LYS A 55 0.59 -0.17 8.01
N LEU A 56 1.23 -0.04 6.85
CA LEU A 56 1.44 1.25 6.18
C LEU A 56 0.12 1.93 5.82
N TYR A 57 -0.88 1.16 5.38
CA TYR A 57 -2.21 1.68 5.10
C TYR A 57 -2.91 2.19 6.37
N LYS A 58 -2.79 1.49 7.51
CA LYS A 58 -3.36 1.94 8.78
C LYS A 58 -2.71 3.24 9.29
N GLU A 59 -1.41 3.40 9.09
CA GLU A 59 -0.66 4.56 9.59
C GLU A 59 -0.75 5.78 8.67
N GLN A 60 -0.77 5.57 7.35
CA GLN A 60 -0.59 6.63 6.35
C GLN A 60 -1.69 6.64 5.27
N GLY A 61 -2.62 5.68 5.29
CA GLY A 61 -3.63 5.53 4.24
C GLY A 61 -3.01 5.12 2.90
N LEU A 62 -3.58 5.60 1.79
CA LEU A 62 -3.13 5.24 0.44
C LEU A 62 -1.71 5.73 0.13
N THR A 63 -1.24 6.82 0.76
CA THR A 63 0.12 7.33 0.54
C THR A 63 1.18 6.35 1.04
N GLY A 64 0.91 5.62 2.13
CA GLY A 64 1.80 4.57 2.63
C GLY A 64 1.93 3.35 1.70
N LEU A 65 1.06 3.22 0.70
CA LEU A 65 1.15 2.16 -0.31
C LEU A 65 1.97 2.60 -1.54
N ILE A 66 2.28 3.88 -1.67
CA ILE A 66 3.18 4.38 -2.71
C ILE A 66 4.60 3.91 -2.39
N HIS A 67 5.33 3.47 -3.41
CA HIS A 67 6.74 3.16 -3.20
C HIS A 67 7.50 4.47 -2.92
N ASN A 68 8.01 4.64 -1.71
CA ASN A 68 9.05 5.63 -1.48
C ASN A 68 10.30 5.11 -2.19
N THR A 69 10.70 5.78 -3.26
CA THR A 69 11.98 5.52 -3.92
C THR A 69 13.04 5.59 -2.81
N ARG A 70 13.80 4.51 -2.60
CA ARG A 70 14.93 4.56 -1.67
C ARG A 70 15.85 5.69 -2.11
N VAL A 71 16.22 6.56 -1.18
CA VAL A 71 17.16 7.68 -1.40
C VAL A 71 18.61 7.18 -1.34
N ASP A 72 18.86 5.95 -0.89
CA ASP A 72 20.17 5.30 -0.97
C ASP A 72 20.48 4.84 -2.40
N LYS A 73 21.06 5.76 -3.18
CA LYS A 73 22.11 5.44 -4.15
C LYS A 73 23.43 5.85 -3.50
N GLY A 74 23.96 4.97 -2.66
CA GLY A 74 25.33 5.01 -2.14
C GLY A 74 26.08 3.81 -2.67
#